data_AF-A0A259JTU7-F1
#
_entry.id   AF-A0A259JTU7-F1
#
_cell.length_a   1.000
_cell.length_b   1.000
_cell.length_c   1.000
_cell.angle_alpha   90.00
_cell.angle_beta   90.00
_cell.angle_gamma   90.00
#
_symmetry.space_group_name_H-M   'P 1'
#
loop_
_entity.id
_entity.type
_entity.pdbx_description
1 polymer ?
#
loop_
_entity_poly.entity_id
_entity_poly.type
_entity_poly.pdbx_seq_one_letter_code
_entity_poly.pdbx_strand_id
1 'polypeptide(L)'
;MSRAEQNDLFLSTSFLYGGNAQWIEDLYARYEADPASVDEQWRAFFAALQEDPGQVVQNARGASWKKPHWPVHANGELVSALDGNWGEVEKAVTDKVKAKAEAKGIELSATDVQQATRDSVKALMMIRAYRMRGHLHADLDPLNLTPPRVAPELDPASYGFYEADLDRKIFIDHVLGLEFATVREMLGILRRTYCQTIGVEFMHISSPEEKAWIQERIEGPDKEVSFTREGKRAILNKLVEAEGFEKFLDVKYTGTKRFGLDGGESLIPALEQIIKRGGNLGVRDIVFGMAHRGRLNVLTQVMGKPHRALFHEFKGGSWAPD
;
A
#
# COMPACT_ATOMS: atom_id res chain seq x y z
N MET A 1 -3.54 -35.09 56.15
CA MET A 1 -4.62 -35.12 55.14
C MET A 1 -4.35 -36.25 54.17
N SER A 2 -5.34 -37.09 53.89
CA SER A 2 -5.25 -38.16 52.90
C SER A 2 -5.28 -37.58 51.46
N ARG A 3 -4.75 -38.31 50.47
CA ARG A 3 -4.84 -37.89 49.05
C ARG A 3 -6.27 -37.66 48.57
N ALA A 4 -7.26 -38.30 49.21
CA ALA A 4 -8.68 -38.11 48.90
C ALA A 4 -9.17 -36.73 49.37
N GLU A 5 -8.86 -36.34 50.60
CA GLU A 5 -9.25 -35.02 51.16
C GLU A 5 -8.68 -33.85 50.35
N GLN A 6 -7.44 -33.97 49.86
CA GLN A 6 -6.83 -32.94 49.01
C GLN A 6 -7.53 -32.81 47.65
N ASN A 7 -8.00 -33.91 47.08
CA ASN A 7 -8.74 -33.90 45.81
C ASN A 7 -10.14 -33.31 45.99
N ASP A 8 -10.82 -33.59 47.10
CA ASP A 8 -12.16 -33.06 47.39
C ASP A 8 -12.11 -31.54 47.66
N LEU A 9 -11.08 -31.08 48.38
CA LEU A 9 -10.79 -29.64 48.53
C LEU A 9 -10.50 -28.99 47.17
N PHE A 10 -9.66 -29.62 46.34
CA PHE A 10 -9.35 -29.09 45.02
C PHE A 10 -10.59 -28.98 44.13
N LEU A 11 -11.46 -29.99 44.10
CA LEU A 11 -12.71 -29.94 43.33
C LEU A 11 -13.63 -28.83 43.82
N SER A 12 -13.75 -28.66 45.15
CA SER A 12 -14.61 -27.63 45.73
C SER A 12 -14.08 -26.21 45.56
N THR A 13 -12.76 -25.99 45.44
CA THR A 13 -12.17 -24.65 45.20
C THR A 13 -11.72 -24.42 43.75
N SER A 14 -11.84 -25.41 42.86
CA SER A 14 -11.35 -25.33 41.47
C SER A 14 -11.95 -24.18 40.67
N PHE A 15 -13.14 -23.72 41.06
CA PHE A 15 -13.80 -22.58 40.44
C PHE A 15 -13.18 -21.23 40.82
N LEU A 16 -12.35 -21.15 41.87
CA LEU A 16 -11.68 -19.92 42.33
C LEU A 16 -10.31 -19.79 41.64
N TYR A 17 -10.30 -19.49 40.34
CA TYR A 17 -9.05 -19.29 39.59
C TYR A 17 -9.03 -17.96 38.84
N GLY A 18 -7.85 -17.49 38.46
CA GLY A 18 -7.69 -16.14 37.90
C GLY A 18 -8.47 -15.88 36.59
N GLY A 19 -8.83 -16.93 35.85
CA GLY A 19 -9.52 -16.80 34.56
C GLY A 19 -10.99 -16.38 34.66
N ASN A 20 -11.64 -16.62 35.80
CA ASN A 20 -13.03 -16.22 36.05
C ASN A 20 -13.19 -15.24 37.23
N ALA A 21 -12.08 -14.70 37.76
CA ALA A 21 -12.10 -13.78 38.90
C ALA A 21 -13.09 -12.61 38.70
N GLN A 22 -13.03 -11.93 37.56
CA GLN A 22 -13.95 -10.83 37.24
C GLN A 22 -15.43 -11.26 37.26
N TRP A 23 -15.72 -12.46 36.77
CA TRP A 23 -17.10 -12.98 36.73
C TRP A 23 -17.60 -13.29 38.14
N ILE A 24 -16.75 -13.81 39.02
CA ILE A 24 -17.10 -14.06 40.43
C ILE A 24 -17.29 -12.73 41.18
N GLU A 25 -16.44 -11.74 40.93
CA GLU A 25 -16.57 -10.39 41.52
C GLU A 25 -17.89 -9.72 41.09
N ASP A 26 -18.23 -9.79 39.80
CA ASP A 26 -19.50 -9.28 39.29
C ASP A 26 -20.70 -10.03 39.89
N LEU A 27 -20.59 -11.35 40.06
CA LEU A 27 -21.62 -12.19 40.67
C LEU A 27 -21.80 -11.85 42.17
N TYR A 28 -20.70 -11.58 42.88
CA TYR A 28 -20.73 -11.18 44.28
C TYR A 28 -21.34 -9.78 44.44
N ALA A 29 -20.99 -8.83 43.57
CA ALA A 29 -21.60 -7.50 43.58
C ALA A 29 -23.10 -7.54 43.30
N ARG A 30 -23.59 -8.48 42.49
CA ARG A 30 -25.02 -8.73 42.29
C ARG A 30 -25.69 -9.30 43.55
N TYR A 31 -25.03 -10.24 44.23
CA TYR A 31 -25.51 -10.78 45.50
C TYR A 31 -25.67 -9.70 46.58
N GLU A 32 -24.71 -8.78 46.69
CA GLU A 32 -24.79 -7.66 47.65
C GLU A 32 -25.93 -6.68 47.31
N ALA A 33 -26.27 -6.53 46.03
CA ALA A 33 -27.40 -5.71 45.59
C ALA A 33 -28.76 -6.41 45.80
N ASP A 34 -28.82 -7.71 45.53
CA ASP A 34 -29.99 -8.56 45.73
C ASP A 34 -29.54 -10.02 45.99
N PRO A 35 -29.69 -10.53 47.23
CA PRO A 35 -29.33 -11.91 47.55
C PRO A 35 -30.09 -12.95 46.72
N ALA A 36 -31.30 -12.64 46.23
CA ALA A 36 -32.08 -13.56 45.39
C ALA A 36 -31.57 -13.65 43.94
N SER A 37 -30.62 -12.80 43.54
CA SER A 37 -30.06 -12.77 42.19
C SER A 37 -29.10 -13.91 41.85
N VAL A 38 -28.68 -14.69 42.87
CA VAL A 38 -27.75 -15.81 42.71
C VAL A 38 -28.30 -17.10 43.34
N ASP A 39 -27.84 -18.23 42.82
CA ASP A 39 -28.29 -19.55 43.27
C ASP A 39 -27.91 -19.82 44.73
N GLU A 40 -28.58 -20.78 45.37
CA GLU A 40 -28.41 -21.10 46.80
C GLU A 40 -26.95 -21.42 47.19
N GLN A 41 -26.22 -22.13 46.31
CA GLN A 41 -24.80 -22.46 46.53
C GLN A 41 -23.91 -21.20 46.57
N TRP A 42 -24.18 -20.22 45.70
CA TRP A 42 -23.47 -18.95 45.66
C TRP A 42 -23.84 -18.05 46.83
N ARG A 43 -25.11 -18.02 47.23
CA ARG A 43 -25.54 -17.30 48.45
C ARG A 43 -24.82 -17.82 49.69
N ALA A 44 -24.73 -19.15 49.85
CA ALA A 44 -24.03 -19.75 50.98
C ALA A 44 -22.53 -19.45 50.95
N PHE A 45 -21.92 -19.48 49.76
CA PHE A 45 -20.51 -19.14 49.56
C PHE A 45 -20.21 -17.68 49.90
N PHE A 46 -20.96 -16.72 49.35
CA PHE A 46 -20.76 -15.28 49.59
C PHE A 46 -21.10 -14.87 51.03
N ALA A 47 -22.14 -15.47 51.64
CA ALA A 47 -22.45 -15.26 53.05
C ALA A 47 -21.30 -15.71 53.99
N ALA A 48 -20.50 -16.69 53.58
CA ALA A 48 -19.37 -17.19 54.36
C ALA A 48 -18.13 -16.28 54.28
N LEU A 49 -18.00 -15.42 53.26
CA LEU A 49 -16.83 -14.56 53.05
C LEU A 49 -16.78 -13.36 54.00
N GLN A 50 -17.94 -12.87 54.48
CA GLN A 50 -18.06 -11.75 55.42
C GLN A 50 -17.25 -10.48 55.01
N GLU A 51 -17.16 -10.20 53.72
CA GLU A 51 -16.49 -8.99 53.22
C GLU A 51 -17.39 -7.75 53.35
N ASP A 52 -16.78 -6.57 53.32
CA ASP A 52 -17.51 -5.30 53.32
C ASP A 52 -18.24 -5.10 51.97
N PRO A 53 -19.56 -4.85 51.95
CA PRO A 53 -20.33 -4.69 50.71
C PRO A 53 -19.81 -3.58 49.80
N GLY A 54 -19.25 -2.50 50.38
CA GLY A 54 -18.67 -1.40 49.63
C GLY A 54 -17.40 -1.81 48.88
N GLN A 55 -16.57 -2.64 49.50
CA GLN A 55 -15.35 -3.17 48.89
C GLN A 55 -15.65 -4.14 47.74
N VAL A 56 -16.67 -5.00 47.89
CA VAL A 56 -17.10 -5.95 46.85
C VAL A 56 -17.57 -5.21 45.60
N VAL A 57 -18.42 -4.19 45.75
CA VAL A 57 -18.91 -3.38 44.63
C VAL A 57 -17.78 -2.57 43.98
N GLN A 58 -16.81 -2.11 44.76
CA GLN A 58 -15.64 -1.39 44.24
C GLN A 58 -14.73 -2.30 43.41
N ASN A 59 -14.49 -3.53 43.87
CA ASN A 59 -13.67 -4.51 43.15
C ASN A 59 -14.32 -4.90 41.81
N ALA A 60 -15.63 -5.19 41.82
CA ALA A 60 -16.38 -5.52 40.60
C ALA A 60 -16.37 -4.40 39.54
N ARG A 61 -16.41 -3.12 39.96
CA ARG A 61 -16.29 -1.98 39.04
C ARG A 61 -14.92 -1.90 38.34
N GLY A 62 -13.94 -2.64 38.83
CA GLY A 62 -12.59 -2.68 38.32
C GLY A 62 -11.73 -1.50 38.78
N ALA A 63 -10.49 -1.50 38.33
CA ALA A 63 -9.50 -0.51 38.72
C ALA A 63 -9.92 0.93 38.39
N SER A 64 -9.88 1.81 39.40
CA SER A 64 -10.19 3.24 39.28
C SER A 64 -9.26 4.01 38.34
N TRP A 65 -8.10 3.45 38.00
CA TRP A 65 -7.15 4.03 37.04
C TRP A 65 -7.40 3.60 35.58
N LYS A 66 -8.47 2.85 35.29
CA LYS A 66 -8.83 2.50 33.91
C LYS A 66 -9.19 3.77 33.14
N LYS A 67 -8.32 4.15 32.19
CA LYS A 67 -8.56 5.31 31.33
C LYS A 67 -9.83 5.08 30.49
N PRO A 68 -10.78 6.04 30.43
CA PRO A 68 -12.04 5.88 29.70
C PRO A 68 -11.90 5.61 28.20
N HIS A 69 -10.73 5.91 27.61
CA HIS A 69 -10.49 5.84 26.17
C HIS A 69 -9.30 4.92 25.85
N TRP A 70 -9.10 3.89 26.67
CA TRP A 70 -8.04 2.89 26.48
C TRP A 70 -8.63 1.49 26.24
N PRO A 71 -8.12 0.73 25.24
CA PRO A 71 -7.04 1.10 24.33
C PRO A 71 -7.47 2.21 23.35
N VAL A 72 -6.55 3.14 23.08
CA VAL A 72 -6.76 4.10 22.00
C VAL A 72 -6.73 3.29 20.72
N HIS A 73 -7.88 3.17 20.05
CA HIS A 73 -7.91 2.55 18.73
C HIS A 73 -7.08 3.42 17.79
N ALA A 74 -6.09 2.80 17.14
CA ALA A 74 -5.36 3.47 16.08
C ALA A 74 -6.38 3.89 15.01
N ASN A 75 -6.22 5.08 14.44
CA ASN A 75 -7.14 5.66 13.47
C ASN A 75 -6.37 6.17 12.24
N GLY A 76 -7.11 6.65 11.24
CA GLY A 76 -6.56 7.13 9.98
C GLY A 76 -6.59 6.10 8.86
N GLU A 77 -6.29 6.56 7.65
CA GLU A 77 -6.51 5.82 6.40
C GLU A 77 -5.84 4.43 6.39
N LEU A 78 -4.63 4.31 6.97
CA LEU A 78 -3.92 3.03 7.06
C LEU A 78 -4.61 2.03 7.97
N VAL A 79 -5.19 2.48 9.08
CA VAL A 79 -5.87 1.61 10.04
C VAL A 79 -7.23 1.19 9.51
N SER A 80 -8.01 2.15 8.96
CA SER A 80 -9.32 1.90 8.32
C SER A 80 -9.27 0.86 7.20
N ALA A 81 -8.14 0.72 6.51
CA ALA A 81 -7.97 -0.28 5.46
C ALA A 81 -7.59 -1.67 5.96
N LEU A 82 -7.03 -1.78 7.18
CA LEU A 82 -6.67 -3.05 7.79
C LEU A 82 -7.82 -3.62 8.63
N ASP A 83 -8.61 -2.76 9.27
CA ASP A 83 -9.75 -3.16 10.11
C ASP A 83 -11.12 -3.05 9.41
N GLY A 84 -11.16 -2.41 8.23
CA GLY A 84 -12.39 -2.21 7.44
C GLY A 84 -13.31 -1.12 8.01
N ASN A 85 -12.87 -0.36 9.01
CA ASN A 85 -13.66 0.68 9.66
C ASN A 85 -13.49 2.03 8.93
N TRP A 86 -14.39 2.28 7.98
CA TRP A 86 -14.43 3.51 7.19
C TRP A 86 -15.31 4.61 7.79
N GLY A 87 -15.82 4.46 9.03
CA GLY A 87 -16.82 5.36 9.61
C GLY A 87 -16.36 6.83 9.74
N GLU A 88 -15.07 7.08 10.00
CA GLU A 88 -14.52 8.44 10.02
C GLU A 88 -14.44 9.06 8.61
N VAL A 89 -14.05 8.26 7.62
CA VAL A 89 -14.00 8.68 6.21
C VAL A 89 -15.41 8.94 5.69
N GLU A 90 -16.38 8.07 5.99
CA GLU A 90 -17.79 8.27 5.65
C GLU A 90 -18.34 9.58 6.19
N LYS A 91 -18.06 9.92 7.46
CA LYS A 91 -18.46 11.21 8.05
C LYS A 91 -17.83 12.38 7.32
N ALA A 92 -16.50 12.36 7.11
CA ALA A 92 -15.80 13.44 6.42
C ALA A 92 -16.30 13.64 4.97
N VAL A 93 -16.56 12.55 4.26
CA VAL A 93 -17.12 12.59 2.90
C VAL A 93 -18.55 13.12 2.93
N THR A 94 -19.38 12.68 3.89
CA THR A 94 -20.77 13.17 4.04
C THR A 94 -20.81 14.68 4.23
N ASP A 95 -19.97 15.21 5.11
CA ASP A 95 -19.91 16.65 5.41
C ASP A 95 -19.48 17.45 4.18
N LYS A 96 -18.51 16.96 3.41
CA LYS A 96 -18.07 17.58 2.15
C LYS A 96 -19.14 17.54 1.06
N VAL A 97 -19.85 16.43 0.92
CA VAL A 97 -20.96 16.28 -0.04
C VAL A 97 -22.09 17.25 0.29
N LYS A 98 -22.48 17.37 1.57
CA LYS A 98 -23.49 18.34 2.02
C LYS A 98 -23.08 19.78 1.74
N ALA A 99 -21.86 20.16 2.15
CA ALA A 99 -21.35 21.51 1.91
C ALA A 99 -21.33 21.88 0.42
N LYS A 100 -21.00 20.93 -0.47
CA LYS A 100 -21.02 21.14 -1.92
C LYS A 100 -22.43 21.21 -2.50
N ALA A 101 -23.38 20.43 -1.97
CA ALA A 101 -24.77 20.49 -2.38
C ALA A 101 -25.41 21.84 -2.02
N GLU A 102 -25.15 22.32 -0.80
CA GLU A 102 -25.55 23.65 -0.33
C GLU A 102 -24.93 24.75 -1.20
N ALA A 103 -23.62 24.66 -1.51
CA ALA A 103 -22.94 25.62 -2.37
C ALA A 103 -23.47 25.66 -3.82
N LYS A 104 -24.05 24.56 -4.32
CA LYS A 104 -24.69 24.49 -5.64
C LYS A 104 -26.20 24.77 -5.62
N GLY A 105 -26.78 25.03 -4.44
CA GLY A 105 -28.21 25.30 -4.28
C GLY A 105 -29.10 24.09 -4.61
N ILE A 106 -28.57 22.87 -4.47
CA ILE A 106 -29.31 21.63 -4.74
C ILE A 106 -29.78 21.07 -3.39
N GLU A 107 -31.09 21.03 -3.16
CA GLU A 107 -31.67 20.27 -2.04
C GLU A 107 -31.57 18.77 -2.35
N LEU A 108 -30.57 18.11 -1.76
CA LEU A 108 -30.47 16.65 -1.79
C LEU A 108 -31.29 16.06 -0.66
N SER A 109 -32.05 15.01 -0.95
CA SER A 109 -32.68 14.22 0.11
C SER A 109 -31.62 13.53 0.96
N ALA A 110 -31.96 13.20 2.21
CA ALA A 110 -31.05 12.47 3.10
C ALA A 110 -30.59 11.12 2.49
N THR A 111 -31.44 10.49 1.67
CA THR A 111 -31.12 9.26 0.94
C THR A 111 -30.12 9.49 -0.19
N ASP A 112 -30.23 10.61 -0.91
CA ASP A 112 -29.30 10.93 -2.00
C ASP A 112 -27.90 11.24 -1.46
N VAL A 113 -27.82 11.95 -0.33
CA VAL A 113 -26.55 12.24 0.35
C VAL A 113 -25.88 10.95 0.81
N GLN A 114 -26.64 10.02 1.40
CA GLN A 114 -26.09 8.72 1.82
C GLN A 114 -25.59 7.89 0.64
N GLN A 115 -26.34 7.85 -0.46
CA GLN A 115 -25.95 7.12 -1.66
C GLN A 115 -24.68 7.72 -2.27
N ALA A 116 -24.64 9.04 -2.46
CA ALA A 116 -23.46 9.74 -2.98
C ALA A 116 -22.22 9.54 -2.10
N THR A 117 -22.40 9.53 -0.77
CA THR A 117 -21.31 9.26 0.18
C THR A 117 -20.79 7.83 0.02
N ARG A 118 -21.69 6.83 -0.03
CA ARG A 118 -21.30 5.42 -0.22
C ARG A 118 -20.57 5.21 -1.53
N ASP A 119 -21.06 5.80 -2.62
CA ASP A 119 -20.43 5.71 -3.93
C ASP A 119 -19.03 6.35 -3.93
N SER A 120 -18.87 7.48 -3.25
CA SER A 120 -17.57 8.15 -3.09
C SER A 120 -16.59 7.27 -2.30
N VAL A 121 -17.02 6.68 -1.18
CA VAL A 121 -16.17 5.79 -0.37
C VAL A 121 -15.75 4.55 -1.16
N LYS A 122 -16.69 3.91 -1.88
CA LYS A 122 -16.40 2.78 -2.77
C LYS A 122 -15.41 3.13 -3.87
N ALA A 123 -15.55 4.30 -4.49
CA ALA A 123 -14.60 4.79 -5.50
C ALA A 123 -13.21 5.00 -4.89
N LEU A 124 -13.10 5.58 -3.70
CA LEU A 124 -11.84 5.77 -2.99
C LEU A 124 -11.18 4.43 -2.61
N MET A 125 -11.98 3.44 -2.17
CA MET A 125 -11.49 2.08 -1.90
C MET A 125 -10.92 1.42 -3.15
N MET A 126 -11.60 1.56 -4.30
CA MET A 126 -11.12 1.07 -5.59
C MET A 126 -9.80 1.75 -6.00
N ILE A 127 -9.74 3.09 -5.97
CA ILE A 127 -8.52 3.86 -6.27
C ILE A 127 -7.35 3.36 -5.42
N ARG A 128 -7.59 3.14 -4.13
CA ARG A 128 -6.58 2.62 -3.22
C ARG A 128 -6.12 1.21 -3.56
N ALA A 129 -7.01 0.32 -3.99
CA ALA A 129 -6.62 -1.03 -4.40
C ALA A 129 -5.65 -1.00 -5.58
N TYR A 130 -5.86 -0.11 -6.56
CA TYR A 130 -4.91 0.12 -7.65
C TYR A 130 -3.57 0.67 -7.15
N ARG A 131 -3.56 1.64 -6.23
CA ARG A 131 -2.32 2.15 -5.62
C ARG A 131 -1.52 1.07 -4.88
N MET A 132 -2.23 0.17 -4.19
CA MET A 132 -1.65 -0.87 -3.35
C MET A 132 -1.18 -2.09 -4.14
N ARG A 133 -1.92 -2.50 -5.17
CA ARG A 133 -1.76 -3.81 -5.83
C ARG A 133 -1.75 -3.74 -7.35
N GLY A 134 -1.96 -2.57 -7.95
CA GLY A 134 -1.98 -2.40 -9.40
C GLY A 134 -0.69 -2.86 -10.08
N HIS A 135 0.45 -2.70 -9.41
CA HIS A 135 1.75 -3.18 -9.88
C HIS A 135 1.80 -4.70 -10.12
N LEU A 136 0.97 -5.50 -9.43
CA LEU A 136 0.87 -6.96 -9.65
C LEU A 136 0.19 -7.32 -10.97
N HIS A 137 -0.48 -6.35 -11.60
CA HIS A 137 -1.19 -6.47 -12.86
C HIS A 137 -0.59 -5.56 -13.95
N ALA A 138 0.61 -5.03 -13.72
CA ALA A 138 1.37 -4.30 -14.72
C ALA A 138 1.98 -5.26 -15.74
N ASP A 139 2.10 -4.79 -16.99
CA ASP A 139 2.70 -5.50 -18.11
C ASP A 139 4.23 -5.34 -18.08
N LEU A 140 4.88 -6.12 -17.20
CA LEU A 140 6.32 -6.00 -16.91
C LEU A 140 7.19 -7.05 -17.63
N ASP A 141 6.58 -8.10 -18.15
CA ASP A 141 7.28 -9.24 -18.74
C ASP A 141 7.35 -9.08 -20.27
N PRO A 142 8.47 -8.62 -20.84
CA PRO A 142 8.57 -8.40 -22.28
C PRO A 142 8.47 -9.69 -23.10
N LEU A 143 8.64 -10.86 -22.47
CA LEU A 143 8.53 -12.16 -23.12
C LEU A 143 7.12 -12.78 -22.97
N ASN A 144 6.24 -12.18 -22.17
CA ASN A 144 4.90 -12.68 -21.90
C ASN A 144 4.87 -14.15 -21.44
N LEU A 145 5.86 -14.56 -20.63
CA LEU A 145 5.93 -15.91 -20.05
C LEU A 145 4.98 -16.06 -18.87
N THR A 146 4.70 -14.97 -18.16
CA THR A 146 3.83 -14.95 -17.00
C THR A 146 2.37 -14.83 -17.42
N PRO A 147 1.49 -15.78 -17.08
CA PRO A 147 0.08 -15.68 -17.43
C PRO A 147 -0.59 -14.53 -16.66
N PRO A 148 -1.60 -13.87 -17.26
CA PRO A 148 -2.38 -12.84 -16.58
C PRO A 148 -2.99 -13.38 -15.28
N ARG A 149 -2.82 -12.64 -14.19
CA ARG A 149 -3.43 -12.96 -12.91
C ARG A 149 -4.82 -12.36 -12.84
N VAL A 150 -5.78 -13.12 -12.34
CA VAL A 150 -7.12 -12.61 -12.03
C VAL A 150 -6.99 -11.60 -10.88
N ALA A 151 -7.68 -10.48 -11.00
CA ALA A 151 -7.60 -9.34 -10.08
C ALA A 151 -8.97 -8.97 -9.53
N PRO A 152 -9.65 -9.82 -8.71
CA PRO A 152 -10.97 -9.47 -8.19
C PRO A 152 -10.97 -8.13 -7.44
N GLU A 153 -9.86 -7.79 -6.77
CA GLU A 153 -9.69 -6.53 -6.06
C GLU A 153 -9.58 -5.28 -6.95
N LEU A 154 -9.29 -5.44 -8.25
CA LEU A 154 -9.21 -4.32 -9.19
C LEU A 154 -10.47 -4.19 -10.05
N ASP A 155 -11.38 -5.16 -9.95
CA ASP A 155 -12.66 -5.15 -10.65
C ASP A 155 -13.63 -4.15 -9.99
N PRO A 156 -14.17 -3.17 -10.74
CA PRO A 156 -15.22 -2.27 -10.24
C PRO A 156 -16.42 -2.99 -9.62
N ALA A 157 -16.75 -4.19 -10.13
CA ALA A 157 -17.89 -4.97 -9.65
C ALA A 157 -17.73 -5.37 -8.18
N SER A 158 -16.49 -5.56 -7.70
CA SER A 158 -16.18 -5.84 -6.29
C SER A 158 -16.52 -4.69 -5.35
N TYR A 159 -16.64 -3.47 -5.88
CA TYR A 159 -17.05 -2.28 -5.15
C TYR A 159 -18.53 -1.94 -5.37
N GLY A 160 -19.25 -2.77 -6.14
CA GLY A 160 -20.66 -2.56 -6.47
C GLY A 160 -20.90 -1.52 -7.57
N PHE A 161 -19.92 -1.31 -8.45
CA PHE A 161 -20.13 -0.57 -9.70
C PHE A 161 -20.33 -1.55 -10.85
N TYR A 162 -21.52 -1.52 -11.45
CA TYR A 162 -21.87 -2.34 -12.61
C TYR A 162 -21.94 -1.46 -13.87
N GLU A 163 -22.18 -2.07 -15.05
CA GLU A 163 -22.25 -1.35 -16.34
C GLU A 163 -23.14 -0.10 -16.32
N ALA A 164 -24.28 -0.16 -15.62
CA ALA A 164 -25.20 0.98 -15.52
C ALA A 164 -24.62 2.17 -14.74
N ASP A 165 -23.66 1.94 -13.85
CA ASP A 165 -23.06 2.97 -12.99
C ASP A 165 -21.78 3.56 -13.56
N LEU A 166 -21.22 2.97 -14.63
CA LEU A 166 -19.87 3.32 -15.11
C LEU A 166 -19.75 4.76 -15.61
N ASP A 167 -20.84 5.31 -16.14
CA ASP A 167 -20.92 6.66 -16.71
C ASP A 167 -21.46 7.70 -15.71
N ARG A 168 -21.78 7.28 -14.48
CA ARG A 168 -22.25 8.18 -13.42
C ARG A 168 -21.09 8.98 -12.83
N LYS A 169 -21.29 10.28 -12.65
CA LYS A 169 -20.31 11.15 -11.98
C LYS A 169 -20.34 10.92 -10.47
N ILE A 170 -19.20 10.53 -9.92
CA ILE A 170 -18.99 10.31 -8.48
C ILE A 170 -18.08 11.40 -7.95
N PHE A 171 -18.37 11.92 -6.77
CA PHE A 171 -17.50 12.87 -6.08
C PHE A 171 -16.29 12.15 -5.51
N ILE A 172 -15.08 12.61 -5.83
CA ILE A 172 -13.84 12.01 -5.33
C ILE A 172 -12.89 13.03 -4.69
N ASP A 173 -13.37 14.25 -4.41
CA ASP A 173 -12.65 15.24 -3.60
C ASP A 173 -11.22 15.55 -4.09
N HIS A 174 -11.07 15.79 -5.40
CA HIS A 174 -9.78 16.10 -6.05
C HIS A 174 -8.75 14.96 -6.02
N VAL A 175 -9.13 13.75 -5.59
CA VAL A 175 -8.32 12.55 -5.79
C VAL A 175 -8.17 12.31 -7.31
N LEU A 176 -6.99 11.87 -7.75
CA LEU A 176 -6.59 11.85 -9.18
C LEU A 176 -6.63 13.23 -9.88
N GLY A 177 -6.70 14.33 -9.14
CA GLY A 177 -6.80 15.69 -9.69
C GLY A 177 -8.20 16.05 -10.21
N LEU A 178 -9.23 15.25 -9.94
CA LEU A 178 -10.60 15.46 -10.42
C LEU A 178 -11.55 15.65 -9.25
N GLU A 179 -12.41 16.67 -9.28
CA GLU A 179 -13.44 16.86 -8.24
C GLU A 179 -14.55 15.79 -8.35
N PHE A 180 -14.96 15.52 -9.59
CA PHE A 180 -15.92 14.48 -9.95
C PHE A 180 -15.33 13.65 -11.09
N ALA A 181 -15.53 12.34 -11.05
CA ALA A 181 -15.10 11.44 -12.12
C ALA A 181 -16.13 10.32 -12.33
N THR A 182 -16.21 9.82 -13.56
CA THR A 182 -16.90 8.57 -13.87
C THR A 182 -16.00 7.38 -13.55
N VAL A 183 -16.58 6.19 -13.37
CA VAL A 183 -15.80 4.97 -13.14
C VAL A 183 -14.90 4.68 -14.34
N ARG A 184 -15.35 4.98 -15.57
CA ARG A 184 -14.52 4.83 -16.78
C ARG A 184 -13.30 5.75 -16.76
N GLU A 185 -13.47 7.03 -16.40
CA GLU A 185 -12.35 7.97 -16.28
C GLU A 185 -11.37 7.53 -15.19
N MET A 186 -11.87 7.13 -14.02
CA MET A 186 -11.05 6.61 -12.93
C MET A 186 -10.24 5.40 -13.38
N LEU A 187 -10.87 4.40 -13.99
CA LEU A 187 -10.18 3.20 -14.49
C LEU A 187 -9.16 3.53 -15.58
N GLY A 188 -9.45 4.49 -16.46
CA GLY A 188 -8.52 4.95 -17.49
C GLY A 188 -7.23 5.48 -16.85
N ILE A 189 -7.36 6.37 -15.86
CA ILE A 189 -6.20 6.92 -15.14
C ILE A 189 -5.48 5.83 -14.34
N LEU A 190 -6.20 5.01 -13.60
CA LEU A 190 -5.63 3.99 -12.71
C LEU A 190 -4.89 2.90 -13.49
N ARG A 191 -5.49 2.35 -14.56
CA ARG A 191 -4.85 1.33 -15.40
C ARG A 191 -3.63 1.90 -16.12
N ARG A 192 -3.73 3.14 -16.64
CA ARG A 192 -2.60 3.82 -17.27
C ARG A 192 -1.43 4.01 -16.31
N THR A 193 -1.73 4.36 -15.06
CA THR A 193 -0.72 4.74 -14.07
C THR A 193 -0.09 3.53 -13.37
N TYR A 194 -0.89 2.49 -13.06
CA TYR A 194 -0.45 1.38 -12.21
C TYR A 194 -0.33 0.03 -12.91
N CYS A 195 -0.94 -0.15 -14.09
CA CYS A 195 -1.07 -1.44 -14.74
C CYS A 195 -0.55 -1.47 -16.20
N GLN A 196 0.16 -0.44 -16.65
CA GLN A 196 0.83 -0.44 -17.96
C GLN A 196 2.22 -1.09 -17.85
N THR A 197 3.19 -0.62 -18.63
CA THR A 197 4.57 -1.10 -18.68
C THR A 197 5.44 -0.65 -17.50
N ILE A 198 4.82 -0.03 -16.49
CA ILE A 198 5.45 0.43 -15.25
C ILE A 198 4.57 0.00 -14.08
N GLY A 199 5.16 -0.74 -13.14
CA GLY A 199 4.55 -1.08 -11.86
C GLY A 199 5.10 -0.15 -10.78
N VAL A 200 4.22 0.59 -10.11
CA VAL A 200 4.63 1.55 -9.07
C VAL A 200 4.33 0.97 -7.68
N GLU A 201 5.39 0.73 -6.92
CA GLU A 201 5.31 0.27 -5.53
C GLU A 201 5.77 1.38 -4.57
N PHE A 202 4.82 2.00 -3.87
CA PHE A 202 5.14 3.12 -2.97
C PHE A 202 4.28 3.16 -1.70
N MET A 203 3.16 2.45 -1.66
CA MET A 203 2.23 2.52 -0.52
C MET A 203 2.80 1.96 0.80
N HIS A 204 3.90 1.21 0.75
CA HIS A 204 4.63 0.73 1.92
C HIS A 204 5.44 1.84 2.64
N ILE A 205 5.70 2.97 1.97
CA ILE A 205 6.42 4.12 2.55
C ILE A 205 5.63 4.67 3.75
N SER A 206 6.28 4.86 4.90
CA SER A 206 5.56 5.35 6.09
C SER A 206 5.22 6.84 6.02
N SER A 207 6.06 7.65 5.37
CA SER A 207 5.91 9.10 5.25
C SER A 207 4.71 9.49 4.36
N PRO A 208 3.70 10.20 4.90
CA PRO A 208 2.57 10.68 4.10
C PRO A 208 2.98 11.70 3.04
N GLU A 209 3.97 12.55 3.33
CA GLU A 209 4.46 13.57 2.40
C GLU A 209 5.11 12.95 1.16
N GLU A 210 5.92 11.90 1.35
CA GLU A 210 6.56 11.18 0.24
C GLU A 210 5.52 10.44 -0.62
N LYS A 211 4.51 9.82 0.01
CA LYS A 211 3.39 9.20 -0.71
C LYS A 211 2.64 10.21 -1.56
N ALA A 212 2.28 11.36 -0.98
CA ALA A 212 1.57 12.42 -1.68
C ALA A 212 2.41 12.98 -2.85
N TRP A 213 3.71 13.16 -2.64
CA TRP A 213 4.65 13.62 -3.67
C TRP A 213 4.76 12.68 -4.87
N ILE A 214 4.69 11.36 -4.64
CA ILE A 214 4.66 10.36 -5.71
C ILE A 214 3.31 10.41 -6.42
N GLN A 215 2.21 10.41 -5.68
CA GLN A 215 0.85 10.49 -6.23
C GLN A 215 0.68 11.70 -7.15
N GLU A 216 1.09 12.89 -6.72
CA GLU A 216 1.00 14.13 -7.50
C GLU A 216 1.80 14.08 -8.83
N ARG A 217 2.86 13.28 -8.88
CA ARG A 217 3.69 13.14 -10.09
C ARG A 217 3.13 12.18 -11.11
N ILE A 218 2.52 11.09 -10.65
CA ILE A 218 2.11 9.99 -11.52
C ILE A 218 0.61 9.97 -11.80
N GLU A 219 -0.21 10.50 -10.88
CA GLU A 219 -1.66 10.51 -10.99
C GLU A 219 -2.16 11.83 -11.57
N GLY A 220 -3.14 11.74 -12.47
CA GLY A 220 -3.82 12.89 -13.07
C GLY A 220 -3.86 12.81 -14.59
N PRO A 221 -4.84 13.45 -15.24
CA PRO A 221 -5.09 13.30 -16.68
C PRO A 221 -3.85 13.63 -17.54
N ASP A 222 -3.11 14.69 -17.18
CA ASP A 222 -1.99 15.21 -17.97
C ASP A 222 -0.61 14.68 -17.53
N LYS A 223 -0.56 13.64 -16.69
CA LYS A 223 0.70 13.07 -16.18
C LYS A 223 1.26 11.93 -17.04
N GLU A 224 0.71 11.72 -18.23
CA GLU A 224 1.23 10.72 -19.17
C GLU A 224 2.64 11.08 -19.65
N VAL A 225 3.53 10.09 -19.63
CA VAL A 225 4.89 10.28 -20.13
C VAL A 225 4.85 10.41 -21.64
N SER A 226 5.02 11.64 -22.13
CA SER A 226 5.11 11.94 -23.55
C SER A 226 6.52 12.40 -23.93
N PHE A 227 6.98 11.95 -25.09
CA PHE A 227 8.28 12.33 -25.65
C PHE A 227 8.08 13.07 -26.97
N THR A 228 8.88 14.12 -27.18
CA THR A 228 8.97 14.79 -28.48
C THR A 228 9.51 13.82 -29.54
N ARG A 229 9.29 14.13 -30.82
CA ARG A 229 9.83 13.33 -31.94
C ARG A 229 11.34 13.16 -31.84
N GLU A 230 12.05 14.23 -31.51
CA GLU A 230 13.51 14.20 -31.35
C GLU A 230 13.93 13.40 -30.10
N GLY A 231 13.18 13.48 -29.01
CA GLY A 231 13.39 12.62 -27.84
C GLY A 231 13.26 11.13 -28.17
N LYS A 232 12.21 10.75 -28.92
CA LYS A 232 12.03 9.36 -29.38
C LYS A 232 13.17 8.90 -30.30
N ARG A 233 13.64 9.76 -31.21
CA ARG A 233 14.80 9.47 -32.07
C ARG A 233 16.09 9.30 -31.28
N ALA A 234 16.33 10.14 -30.28
CA ALA A 234 17.50 10.02 -29.41
C ALA A 234 17.51 8.70 -28.63
N ILE A 235 16.37 8.30 -28.05
CA ILE A 235 16.22 7.02 -27.36
C ILE A 235 16.50 5.85 -28.33
N LEU A 236 15.90 5.89 -29.53
CA LEU A 236 16.11 4.84 -30.54
C LEU A 236 17.57 4.73 -30.98
N ASN A 237 18.23 5.86 -31.27
CA ASN A 237 19.64 5.86 -31.67
C ASN A 237 20.52 5.21 -30.60
N LYS A 238 20.23 5.47 -29.32
CA LYS A 238 20.98 4.88 -28.20
C LYS A 238 20.76 3.39 -28.06
N LEU A 239 19.55 2.90 -28.31
CA LEU A 239 19.28 1.47 -28.37
C LEU A 239 20.05 0.81 -29.53
N VAL A 240 20.08 1.44 -30.70
CA VAL A 240 20.84 0.96 -31.87
C VAL A 240 22.35 0.93 -31.59
N GLU A 241 22.88 1.96 -30.94
CA GLU A 241 24.27 2.02 -30.50
C GLU A 241 24.60 0.90 -29.51
N ALA A 242 23.71 0.66 -28.53
CA ALA A 242 23.90 -0.38 -27.52
C ALA A 242 23.88 -1.79 -28.15
N GLU A 243 22.87 -2.09 -28.98
CA GLU A 243 22.72 -3.38 -29.65
C GLU A 243 23.84 -3.60 -30.69
N GLY A 244 24.16 -2.58 -31.49
CA GLY A 244 25.20 -2.65 -32.52
C GLY A 244 26.59 -2.93 -31.94
N PHE A 245 26.89 -2.36 -30.77
CA PHE A 245 28.12 -2.64 -30.05
C PHE A 245 28.21 -4.10 -29.59
N GLU A 246 27.14 -4.67 -29.03
CA GLU A 246 27.11 -6.08 -28.63
C GLU A 246 27.25 -7.01 -29.82
N LYS A 247 26.51 -6.75 -30.92
CA LYS A 247 26.63 -7.52 -32.18
C LYS A 247 28.05 -7.47 -32.74
N PHE A 248 28.71 -6.31 -32.69
CA PHE A 248 30.09 -6.17 -33.14
C PHE A 248 31.05 -7.03 -32.30
N LEU A 249 30.94 -6.97 -30.97
CA LEU A 249 31.77 -7.78 -30.09
C LEU A 249 31.56 -9.27 -30.30
N ASP A 250 30.31 -9.68 -30.54
CA ASP A 250 29.94 -11.07 -30.80
C ASP A 250 30.62 -11.62 -32.07
N VAL A 251 30.60 -10.85 -33.15
CA VAL A 251 31.23 -11.23 -34.42
C VAL A 251 32.76 -11.17 -34.34
N LYS A 252 33.33 -10.15 -33.69
CA LYS A 252 34.78 -9.90 -33.75
C LYS A 252 35.59 -10.69 -32.73
N TYR A 253 35.03 -10.92 -31.54
CA TYR A 253 35.71 -11.54 -30.41
C TYR A 253 34.98 -12.80 -29.96
N THR A 254 34.74 -13.70 -30.92
CA THR A 254 34.10 -15.00 -30.69
C THR A 254 34.81 -15.78 -29.60
N GLY A 255 34.07 -16.28 -28.61
CA GLY A 255 34.61 -17.08 -27.50
C GLY A 255 35.20 -16.27 -26.34
N THR A 256 35.29 -14.93 -26.44
CA THR A 256 35.70 -14.09 -25.31
C THR A 256 34.50 -13.74 -24.44
N LYS A 257 34.63 -13.89 -23.12
CA LYS A 257 33.55 -13.58 -22.18
C LYS A 257 33.34 -12.07 -22.05
N ARG A 258 32.26 -11.55 -22.65
CA ARG A 258 31.92 -10.12 -22.64
C ARG A 258 30.85 -9.68 -21.63
N PHE A 259 30.05 -10.62 -21.13
CA PHE A 259 28.88 -10.34 -20.27
C PHE A 259 27.93 -9.30 -20.88
N GLY A 260 27.41 -9.61 -22.08
CA GLY A 260 26.60 -8.71 -22.89
C GLY A 260 25.36 -8.13 -22.21
N LEU A 261 24.91 -7.00 -22.75
CA LEU A 261 23.66 -6.33 -22.38
C LEU A 261 22.45 -6.81 -23.23
N ASP A 262 22.57 -7.94 -23.94
CA ASP A 262 21.51 -8.45 -24.80
C ASP A 262 20.19 -8.65 -24.01
N GLY A 263 19.10 -8.03 -24.48
CA GLY A 263 17.79 -7.99 -23.83
C GLY A 263 17.63 -6.95 -22.71
N GLY A 264 18.70 -6.22 -22.36
CA GLY A 264 18.72 -5.16 -21.35
C GLY A 264 19.19 -3.81 -21.90
N GLU A 265 19.13 -3.60 -23.21
CA GLU A 265 19.67 -2.43 -23.91
C GLU A 265 19.02 -1.12 -23.45
N SER A 266 17.79 -1.20 -22.93
CA SER A 266 17.05 -0.07 -22.32
C SER A 266 17.78 0.57 -21.13
N LEU A 267 18.74 -0.13 -20.51
CA LEU A 267 19.61 0.42 -19.48
C LEU A 267 20.39 1.65 -19.97
N ILE A 268 20.85 1.65 -21.23
CA ILE A 268 21.67 2.73 -21.78
C ILE A 268 20.90 4.06 -21.88
N PRO A 269 19.75 4.14 -22.58
CA PRO A 269 18.97 5.38 -22.61
C PRO A 269 18.41 5.75 -21.22
N ALA A 270 18.14 4.78 -20.34
CA ALA A 270 17.70 5.06 -18.97
C ALA A 270 18.78 5.78 -18.15
N LEU A 271 20.03 5.28 -18.17
CA LEU A 271 21.16 5.92 -17.51
C LEU A 271 21.44 7.31 -18.08
N GLU A 272 21.39 7.46 -19.40
CA GLU A 272 21.58 8.76 -20.03
C GLU A 272 20.52 9.77 -19.58
N GLN A 273 19.26 9.34 -19.42
CA GLN A 273 18.21 10.21 -18.94
C GLN A 273 18.39 10.59 -17.45
N ILE A 274 18.86 9.66 -16.61
CA ILE A 274 19.22 9.96 -15.22
C ILE A 274 20.33 11.03 -15.18
N ILE A 275 21.37 10.88 -15.99
CA ILE A 275 22.49 11.83 -16.07
C ILE A 275 22.01 13.21 -16.56
N LYS A 276 21.24 13.26 -17.66
CA LYS A 276 20.68 14.50 -18.21
C LYS A 276 19.80 15.22 -17.19
N ARG A 277 18.89 14.48 -16.55
CA ARG A 277 17.99 15.05 -15.54
C ARG A 277 18.78 15.52 -14.33
N GLY A 278 19.74 14.73 -13.84
CA GLY A 278 20.60 15.09 -12.73
C GLY A 278 21.40 16.37 -13.00
N GLY A 279 22.03 16.48 -14.17
CA GLY A 279 22.75 17.68 -14.60
C GLY A 279 21.86 18.92 -14.65
N ASN A 280 20.65 18.80 -15.19
CA ASN A 280 19.67 19.90 -15.20
C ASN A 280 19.21 20.33 -13.80
N LEU A 281 19.28 19.43 -12.81
CA LEU A 281 18.97 19.71 -11.41
C LEU A 281 20.20 20.19 -10.61
N GLY A 282 21.36 20.35 -11.26
CA GLY A 282 22.58 20.88 -10.63
C GLY A 282 23.53 19.82 -10.07
N VAL A 283 23.32 18.53 -10.36
CA VAL A 283 24.29 17.47 -10.00
C VAL A 283 25.58 17.67 -10.79
N ARG A 284 26.71 17.71 -10.09
CA ARG A 284 28.04 17.91 -10.69
C ARG A 284 28.77 16.59 -10.94
N ASP A 285 28.68 15.66 -10.00
CA ASP A 285 29.39 14.39 -10.03
C ASP A 285 28.42 13.23 -9.83
N ILE A 286 28.58 12.17 -10.62
CA ILE A 286 27.79 10.94 -10.52
C ILE A 286 28.78 9.77 -10.42
N VAL A 287 28.70 9.02 -9.31
CA VAL A 287 29.48 7.79 -9.11
C VAL A 287 28.55 6.61 -9.33
N PHE A 288 28.91 5.71 -10.26
CA PHE A 288 28.07 4.58 -10.66
C PHE A 288 28.76 3.25 -10.37
N GLY A 289 28.15 2.44 -9.49
CA GLY A 289 28.57 1.06 -9.21
C GLY A 289 27.67 0.07 -9.93
N MET A 290 28.27 -0.91 -10.62
CA MET A 290 27.52 -1.96 -11.34
C MET A 290 28.23 -3.32 -11.30
N ALA A 291 27.46 -4.38 -11.52
CA ALA A 291 27.98 -5.73 -11.73
C ALA A 291 28.62 -5.89 -13.13
N HIS A 292 28.86 -7.13 -13.55
CA HIS A 292 29.53 -7.43 -14.83
C HIS A 292 28.64 -7.25 -16.07
N ARG A 293 27.32 -7.44 -15.96
CA ARG A 293 26.38 -7.43 -17.11
C ARG A 293 26.30 -6.04 -17.75
N GLY A 294 26.56 -5.96 -19.04
CA GLY A 294 26.54 -4.73 -19.83
C GLY A 294 27.62 -3.71 -19.46
N ARG A 295 28.60 -4.08 -18.64
CA ARG A 295 29.64 -3.15 -18.15
C ARG A 295 30.41 -2.50 -19.29
N LEU A 296 30.74 -3.27 -20.33
CA LEU A 296 31.49 -2.75 -21.48
C LEU A 296 30.67 -1.73 -22.25
N ASN A 297 29.36 -1.99 -22.41
CA ASN A 297 28.41 -1.09 -23.06
C ASN A 297 28.28 0.22 -22.27
N VAL A 298 28.14 0.16 -20.94
CA VAL A 298 28.08 1.35 -20.08
C VAL A 298 29.39 2.14 -20.15
N LEU A 299 30.54 1.47 -20.11
CA LEU A 299 31.85 2.15 -20.21
C LEU A 299 32.00 2.93 -21.50
N THR A 300 31.64 2.35 -22.64
CA THR A 300 31.81 3.00 -23.95
C THR A 300 30.72 4.02 -24.23
N GLN A 301 29.45 3.63 -24.07
CA GLN A 301 28.30 4.44 -24.51
C GLN A 301 27.86 5.50 -23.50
N VAL A 302 28.12 5.30 -22.20
CA VAL A 302 27.72 6.24 -21.13
C VAL A 302 28.93 6.98 -20.56
N MET A 303 29.99 6.26 -20.17
CA MET A 303 31.18 6.88 -19.55
C MET A 303 32.19 7.41 -20.57
N GLY A 304 32.00 7.16 -21.87
CA GLY A 304 32.84 7.68 -22.93
C GLY A 304 34.23 7.03 -23.02
N LYS A 305 34.41 5.81 -22.48
CA LYS A 305 35.65 5.05 -22.68
C LYS A 305 35.86 4.82 -24.18
N PRO A 306 37.01 5.21 -24.75
CA PRO A 306 37.24 5.04 -26.19
C PRO A 306 37.21 3.57 -26.61
N HIS A 307 36.53 3.29 -27.72
CA HIS A 307 36.45 1.95 -28.31
C HIS A 307 37.84 1.35 -28.58
N ARG A 308 38.82 2.17 -29.03
CA ARG A 308 40.22 1.74 -29.25
C ARG A 308 40.85 1.15 -27.98
N ALA A 309 40.68 1.81 -26.85
CA ALA A 309 41.21 1.36 -25.57
C ALA A 309 40.59 0.02 -25.17
N LEU A 310 39.27 -0.10 -25.31
CA LEU A 310 38.58 -1.35 -25.03
C LEU A 310 39.07 -2.49 -25.93
N PHE A 311 39.14 -2.29 -27.24
CA PHE A 311 39.55 -3.32 -28.19
C PHE A 311 41.02 -3.74 -28.02
N HIS A 312 41.86 -2.85 -27.51
CA HIS A 312 43.24 -3.20 -27.15
C HIS A 312 43.28 -4.14 -25.93
N GLU A 313 42.44 -3.89 -24.91
CA GLU A 313 42.29 -4.78 -23.75
C GLU A 313 41.78 -6.17 -24.15
N PHE A 314 40.85 -6.26 -25.11
CA PHE A 314 40.40 -7.54 -25.67
C PHE A 314 41.51 -8.37 -26.31
N LYS A 315 42.58 -7.71 -26.79
CA LYS A 315 43.76 -8.38 -27.36
C LYS A 315 44.84 -8.68 -26.31
N GLY A 316 44.58 -8.40 -25.04
CA GLY A 316 45.53 -8.59 -23.93
C GLY A 316 46.47 -7.41 -23.68
N GLY A 317 46.22 -6.26 -24.32
CA GLY A 317 46.98 -5.03 -24.10
C GLY A 317 46.48 -4.20 -22.91
N SER A 318 47.24 -3.16 -22.53
CA SER A 318 46.84 -2.22 -21.47
C SER A 318 45.75 -1.23 -21.92
N TRP A 319 45.14 -0.53 -20.97
CA TRP A 319 44.07 0.45 -21.22
C TRP A 319 44.53 1.71 -21.98
N ALA A 320 45.84 2.00 -21.96
CA ALA A 320 46.49 3.09 -22.68
C ALA A 320 47.28 2.50 -23.86
N PRO A 321 46.63 2.24 -25.01
CA PRO A 321 47.35 1.85 -26.22
C PRO A 321 48.17 3.04 -26.72
N ASP A 322 49.47 2.83 -26.93
CA ASP A 322 50.31 3.75 -27.72
C ASP A 322 49.73 3.99 -29.14
#